data_AF-A0A359AYP3-F1
#
_entry.id   AF-A0A359AYP3-F1
#
_cell.length_a   1.000
_cell.length_b   1.000
_cell.length_c   1.000
_cell.angle_alpha   90.00
_cell.angle_beta   90.00
_cell.angle_gamma   90.00
#
_symmetry.space_group_name_H-M   'P 1'
#
loop_
_entity.id
_entity.type
_entity.pdbx_description
1 polymer ?
#
loop_
_entity_poly.entity_id
_entity_poly.type
_entity_poly.pdbx_seq_one_letter_code
_entity_poly.pdbx_strand_id
1 'polypeptide(L)'
;VNGKAVKADIFQQPVAFNPNEITSADNAREALAASLNKYATVNLEYMAGLTGGTSDKILEELKGQVFFNPMIGVYEIKDKFISGNVISKAEHVERYIENHPDHEAATESLKALKEAIPSPIAFEDLDFNFGERWIPSGIYSKYASHLFDTNVSVHYAQSRDEYTLKADSKNVKIWDQYAVKATSRTFDGIALMKHALHNTSPDITKKVNKLIDGEMKEVKVRDSESIQLANSKIDEIRNGFTEWLNEQLQEFKDRLADIYNRTFNCFVRPEYDGSHQEFPGLDLKGLGIPDLYKSQKDAVWLDKLNGGGIIDHEVGGGKTLIMCVSAYEKKRLGLVNKPLIMALKANVHEIAQTFCTAYPNAKVLYPGKEDFTPAKRAKIFNEMKNNNWDAIILTHEQFGMIPQSPEIQQRILQAELDSVEENLEVLRAQGKEISRAMEKGLVKRQLNLEAKLENITYQIENRKDDTVDFRLMGIDHLYVDESHRFKNLTFTTRHDRVAGLGNAEGSQRALNMLFALRTIQDRTGKDLGATFLSGTTISNSLTELYLLFKYLRPNELERQGINTFDAWAAIFAKKSIDYEFSVTNEIVQKERFR
;
A
#
# COMPACT_ATOMS: atom_id res chain seq x y z
N VAL A 1 45.56 2.08 -2.52
CA VAL A 1 44.71 2.26 -1.31
C VAL A 1 45.58 2.80 -0.19
N ASN A 2 45.17 3.84 0.55
CA ASN A 2 45.97 4.49 1.62
C ASN A 2 47.40 4.87 1.22
N GLY A 3 47.59 5.45 0.03
CA GLY A 3 48.91 5.85 -0.48
C GLY A 3 49.87 4.70 -0.83
N LYS A 4 49.44 3.44 -0.68
CA LYS A 4 50.19 2.26 -1.13
C LYS A 4 49.68 1.78 -2.48
N ALA A 5 50.63 1.50 -3.38
CA ALA A 5 50.36 0.80 -4.63
C ALA A 5 49.90 -0.63 -4.31
N VAL A 6 48.72 -0.99 -4.82
CA VAL A 6 48.14 -2.33 -4.70
C VAL A 6 48.13 -2.93 -6.11
N LYS A 7 48.51 -4.20 -6.24
CA LYS A 7 48.48 -4.91 -7.53
C LYS A 7 47.05 -4.94 -8.06
N ALA A 8 46.89 -4.74 -9.36
CA ALA A 8 45.60 -4.86 -10.03
C ALA A 8 45.12 -6.33 -10.03
N ASP A 9 43.80 -6.55 -10.07
CA ASP A 9 43.17 -7.87 -9.92
C ASP A 9 43.66 -8.89 -10.96
N ILE A 10 44.06 -8.43 -12.15
CA ILE A 10 44.68 -9.24 -13.22
C ILE A 10 45.94 -10.01 -12.78
N PHE A 11 46.61 -9.53 -11.74
CA PHE A 11 47.82 -10.16 -11.19
C PHE A 11 47.52 -11.21 -10.11
N GLN A 12 46.26 -11.33 -9.68
CA GLN A 12 45.85 -12.25 -8.62
C GLN A 12 44.82 -13.28 -9.10
N GLN A 13 43.99 -12.93 -10.07
CA GLN A 13 42.94 -13.81 -10.59
C GLN A 13 42.61 -13.49 -12.06
N PRO A 14 42.02 -14.44 -12.81
CA PRO A 14 41.44 -14.14 -14.11
C PRO A 14 40.40 -13.03 -13.97
N VAL A 15 40.64 -11.90 -14.65
CA VAL A 15 39.71 -10.75 -14.71
C VAL A 15 38.81 -10.80 -15.94
N ALA A 16 39.06 -11.72 -16.87
CA ALA A 16 38.32 -11.84 -18.12
C ALA A 16 37.13 -12.80 -18.04
N PHE A 17 37.09 -13.70 -17.05
CA PHE A 17 36.03 -14.68 -16.84
C PHE A 17 35.93 -15.01 -15.35
N ASN A 18 34.72 -15.30 -14.86
CA ASN A 18 34.48 -15.61 -13.46
C ASN A 18 34.89 -17.08 -13.19
N PRO A 19 35.94 -17.36 -12.39
CA PRO A 19 36.39 -18.73 -12.14
C PRO A 19 35.37 -19.59 -11.37
N ASN A 20 34.35 -18.97 -10.76
CA ASN A 20 33.25 -19.66 -10.07
C ASN A 20 31.98 -19.75 -10.93
N GLU A 21 32.08 -19.50 -12.23
CA GLU A 21 30.96 -19.65 -13.14
C GLU A 21 30.58 -21.13 -13.26
N ILE A 22 29.32 -21.45 -12.97
CA ILE A 22 28.77 -22.79 -13.21
C ILE A 22 28.92 -23.06 -14.70
N THR A 23 29.69 -24.09 -15.05
CA THR A 23 30.00 -24.47 -16.44
C THR A 23 29.23 -25.70 -16.90
N SER A 24 28.62 -26.42 -15.97
CA SER A 24 27.79 -27.60 -16.22
C SER A 24 26.72 -27.75 -15.14
N ALA A 25 25.57 -28.32 -15.50
CA ALA A 25 24.53 -28.73 -14.56
C ALA A 25 24.06 -30.15 -14.90
N ASP A 26 23.82 -30.99 -13.88
CA ASP A 26 23.50 -32.40 -14.09
C ASP A 26 22.05 -32.60 -14.58
N ASN A 27 21.17 -31.63 -14.31
CA ASN A 27 19.75 -31.69 -14.67
C ASN A 27 19.15 -30.28 -14.84
N ALA A 28 17.94 -30.20 -15.41
CA ALA A 28 17.27 -28.93 -15.66
C ALA A 28 16.96 -28.11 -14.39
N ARG A 29 16.81 -28.74 -13.22
CA ARG A 29 16.53 -28.02 -11.96
C ARG A 29 17.76 -27.27 -11.45
N GLU A 30 18.94 -27.90 -11.51
CA GLU A 30 20.21 -27.22 -11.22
C GLU A 30 20.49 -26.10 -12.22
N ALA A 31 20.22 -26.33 -13.51
CA ALA A 31 20.33 -25.30 -14.53
C ALA A 31 19.38 -24.12 -14.27
N LEU A 32 18.15 -24.38 -13.81
CA LEU A 32 17.19 -23.35 -13.42
C LEU A 32 17.71 -22.54 -12.24
N ALA A 33 18.19 -23.20 -11.17
CA ALA A 33 18.79 -22.51 -10.03
C ALA A 33 19.99 -21.65 -10.46
N ALA A 34 20.86 -22.15 -11.33
CA ALA A 34 21.98 -21.38 -11.89
C ALA A 34 21.49 -20.17 -12.71
N SER A 35 20.44 -20.34 -13.52
CA SER A 35 19.83 -19.24 -14.29
C SER A 35 19.26 -18.16 -13.39
N LEU A 36 18.54 -18.54 -12.33
CA LEU A 36 17.97 -17.58 -11.37
C LEU A 36 19.06 -16.85 -10.59
N ASN A 37 20.12 -17.54 -10.16
CA ASN A 37 21.26 -16.92 -9.46
C ASN A 37 22.09 -16.00 -10.36
N LYS A 38 22.04 -16.16 -11.69
CA LYS A 38 22.79 -15.33 -12.64
C LYS A 38 21.96 -14.19 -13.26
N TYR A 39 20.74 -14.48 -13.68
CA TYR A 39 19.90 -13.57 -14.47
C TYR A 39 18.57 -13.19 -13.79
N ALA A 40 18.27 -13.76 -12.62
CA ALA A 40 16.98 -13.59 -11.94
C ALA A 40 15.74 -13.97 -12.79
N THR A 41 15.93 -14.75 -13.85
CA THR A 41 14.89 -15.19 -14.79
C THR A 41 15.20 -16.58 -15.34
N VAL A 42 14.21 -17.20 -15.99
CA VAL A 42 14.37 -18.46 -16.73
C VAL A 42 15.02 -18.15 -18.08
N ASN A 43 16.33 -18.33 -18.17
CA ASN A 43 17.10 -18.14 -19.40
C ASN A 43 17.38 -19.51 -20.04
N LEU A 44 16.51 -19.92 -20.96
CA LEU A 44 16.57 -21.24 -21.60
C LEU A 44 17.85 -21.45 -22.41
N GLU A 45 18.41 -20.40 -23.02
CA GLU A 45 19.66 -20.48 -23.78
C GLU A 45 20.84 -20.80 -22.86
N TYR A 46 20.94 -20.10 -21.73
CA TYR A 46 21.96 -20.36 -20.71
C TYR A 46 21.81 -21.77 -20.12
N MET A 47 20.58 -22.17 -19.80
CA MET A 47 20.30 -23.50 -19.24
C MET A 47 20.63 -24.64 -20.21
N ALA A 48 20.35 -24.46 -21.51
CA ALA A 48 20.75 -25.38 -22.57
C ALA A 48 22.28 -25.49 -22.67
N GLY A 49 22.98 -24.37 -22.55
CA GLY A 49 24.44 -24.33 -22.49
C GLY A 49 25.04 -25.13 -21.32
N LEU A 50 24.41 -25.09 -20.14
CA LEU A 50 24.89 -25.82 -18.95
C LEU A 50 24.62 -27.33 -19.00
N THR A 51 23.48 -27.74 -19.57
CA THR A 51 23.07 -29.15 -19.60
C THR A 51 23.51 -29.88 -20.87
N GLY A 52 23.90 -29.13 -21.91
CA GLY A 52 24.11 -29.67 -23.26
C GLY A 52 22.81 -30.13 -23.95
N GLY A 53 21.65 -29.83 -23.37
CA GLY A 53 20.32 -30.22 -23.87
C GLY A 53 19.66 -29.16 -24.77
N THR A 54 18.46 -29.46 -25.26
CA THR A 54 17.61 -28.51 -25.98
C THR A 54 16.64 -27.82 -25.02
N SER A 55 16.16 -26.63 -25.39
CA SER A 55 15.14 -25.89 -24.61
C SER A 55 13.88 -26.72 -24.38
N ASP A 56 13.45 -27.50 -25.38
CA ASP A 56 12.25 -28.36 -25.26
C ASP A 56 12.41 -29.44 -24.19
N LYS A 57 13.57 -30.10 -24.15
CA LYS A 57 13.87 -31.13 -23.14
C LYS A 57 13.93 -30.52 -21.73
N ILE A 58 14.52 -29.33 -21.61
CA ILE A 58 14.58 -28.59 -20.35
C ILE A 58 13.17 -28.25 -19.85
N LEU A 59 12.30 -27.76 -20.75
CA LEU A 59 10.92 -27.44 -20.41
C LEU A 59 10.12 -28.68 -20.03
N GLU A 60 10.36 -29.81 -20.69
CA GLU A 60 9.76 -31.10 -20.34
C GLU A 60 10.17 -31.56 -18.93
N GLU A 61 11.46 -31.47 -18.58
CA GLU A 61 11.96 -31.79 -17.24
C GLU A 61 11.46 -30.82 -16.14
N LEU A 62 11.18 -29.57 -16.52
CA LEU A 62 10.69 -28.51 -15.63
C LEU A 62 9.18 -28.32 -15.67
N LYS A 63 8.44 -29.26 -16.27
CA LYS A 63 6.99 -29.19 -16.35
C LYS A 63 6.36 -28.99 -14.97
N GLY A 64 5.47 -28.01 -14.87
CA GLY A 64 4.85 -27.60 -13.60
C GLY A 64 5.69 -26.69 -12.69
N GLN A 65 6.97 -26.45 -13.01
CA GLN A 65 7.85 -25.53 -12.28
C GLN A 65 8.05 -24.19 -13.00
N VAL A 66 7.94 -24.17 -14.33
CA VAL A 66 8.03 -22.96 -15.15
C VAL A 66 6.83 -22.88 -16.10
N PHE A 67 6.38 -21.66 -16.37
CA PHE A 67 5.22 -21.37 -17.21
C PHE A 67 5.51 -20.21 -18.15
N PHE A 68 5.02 -20.30 -19.38
CA PHE A 68 5.15 -19.22 -20.35
C PHE A 68 4.23 -18.06 -19.97
N ASN A 69 4.78 -16.86 -19.84
CA ASN A 69 4.02 -15.64 -19.61
C ASN A 69 3.86 -14.84 -20.92
N PRO A 70 2.69 -14.87 -21.57
CA PRO A 70 2.48 -14.19 -22.84
C PRO A 70 2.48 -12.66 -22.74
N MET A 71 2.31 -12.08 -21.55
CA MET A 71 2.31 -10.63 -21.35
C MET A 71 3.71 -10.02 -21.54
N ILE A 72 4.76 -10.82 -21.33
CA ILE A 72 6.16 -10.41 -21.43
C ILE A 72 7.00 -11.30 -22.36
N GLY A 73 6.41 -12.36 -22.91
CA GLY A 73 7.04 -13.25 -23.90
C GLY A 73 8.18 -14.11 -23.35
N VAL A 74 8.21 -14.37 -22.04
CA VAL A 74 9.26 -15.17 -21.39
C VAL A 74 8.68 -16.21 -20.44
N TYR A 75 9.46 -17.23 -20.11
CA TYR A 75 9.11 -18.19 -19.06
C TYR A 75 9.38 -17.61 -17.68
N GLU A 76 8.45 -17.86 -16.76
CA GLU A 76 8.58 -17.51 -15.35
C GLU A 76 8.42 -18.76 -14.49
N ILE A 77 9.07 -18.78 -13.33
CA ILE A 77 8.87 -19.83 -12.34
C ILE A 77 7.44 -19.79 -11.79
N LYS A 78 6.97 -20.94 -11.31
CA LYS A 78 5.65 -21.14 -10.69
C LYS A 78 5.34 -20.06 -9.64
N ASP A 79 6.27 -19.81 -8.71
CA ASP A 79 6.07 -18.90 -7.58
C ASP A 79 5.78 -17.45 -8.02
N LYS A 80 6.24 -17.07 -9.21
CA LYS A 80 6.03 -15.74 -9.78
C LYS A 80 4.83 -15.70 -10.73
N PHE A 81 4.66 -16.74 -11.54
CA PHE A 81 3.60 -16.79 -12.53
C PHE A 81 2.23 -17.06 -11.87
N ILE A 82 2.14 -18.06 -11.00
CA ILE A 82 0.93 -18.51 -10.29
C ILE A 82 0.79 -17.80 -8.94
N SER A 83 0.96 -16.49 -8.96
CA SER A 83 0.80 -15.65 -7.77
C SER A 83 0.28 -14.28 -8.14
N GLY A 84 -0.16 -13.51 -7.15
CA GLY A 84 -0.85 -12.27 -7.41
C GLY A 84 -2.26 -12.50 -7.93
N ASN A 85 -2.79 -11.55 -8.70
CA ASN A 85 -4.13 -11.64 -9.28
C ASN A 85 -4.18 -12.69 -10.41
N VAL A 86 -4.45 -13.94 -10.06
CA VAL A 86 -4.44 -15.07 -11.00
C VAL A 86 -5.64 -15.05 -11.96
N ILE A 87 -6.76 -14.46 -11.54
CA ILE A 87 -7.94 -14.29 -12.40
C ILE A 87 -7.60 -13.34 -13.55
N SER A 88 -7.05 -12.17 -13.26
CA SER A 88 -6.66 -11.21 -14.31
C SER A 88 -5.53 -11.76 -15.19
N LYS A 89 -4.59 -12.52 -14.63
CA LYS A 89 -3.57 -13.22 -15.43
C LYS A 89 -4.21 -14.24 -16.37
N ALA A 90 -5.16 -15.05 -15.89
CA ALA A 90 -5.86 -16.06 -16.70
C ALA A 90 -6.62 -15.40 -17.85
N GLU A 91 -7.35 -14.31 -17.60
CA GLU A 91 -8.07 -13.55 -18.63
C GLU A 91 -7.12 -12.99 -19.72
N HIS A 92 -5.92 -12.52 -19.35
CA HIS A 92 -4.93 -12.08 -20.33
C HIS A 92 -4.38 -13.23 -21.17
N VAL A 93 -4.11 -14.39 -20.55
CA VAL A 93 -3.63 -15.58 -21.25
C VAL A 93 -4.73 -16.13 -22.17
N GLU A 94 -5.99 -16.12 -21.77
CA GLU A 94 -7.14 -16.48 -22.61
C GLU A 94 -7.20 -15.63 -23.88
N ARG A 95 -7.16 -14.30 -23.73
CA ARG A 95 -7.13 -13.37 -24.88
C ARG A 95 -5.92 -13.59 -25.78
N TYR A 96 -4.78 -13.98 -25.22
CA TYR A 96 -3.60 -14.31 -26.02
C TYR A 96 -3.83 -15.58 -26.86
N ILE A 97 -4.39 -16.63 -26.26
CA ILE A 97 -4.71 -17.90 -26.93
C ILE A 97 -5.78 -17.72 -28.01
N GLU A 98 -6.78 -16.87 -27.80
CA GLU A 98 -7.78 -16.53 -28.84
C GLU A 98 -7.12 -16.03 -30.13
N ASN A 99 -5.99 -15.33 -30.01
CA ASN A 99 -5.20 -14.83 -31.15
C ASN A 99 -4.09 -15.80 -31.59
N HIS A 100 -3.76 -16.82 -30.79
CA HIS A 100 -2.71 -17.81 -31.05
C HIS A 100 -3.17 -19.22 -30.63
N PRO A 101 -4.16 -19.82 -31.32
CA PRO A 101 -4.84 -21.04 -30.85
C PRO A 101 -3.92 -22.25 -30.68
N ASP A 102 -2.87 -22.33 -31.49
CA ASP A 102 -1.93 -23.47 -31.51
C ASP A 102 -0.76 -23.30 -30.52
N HIS A 103 -0.77 -22.28 -29.64
CA HIS A 103 0.31 -22.04 -28.68
C HIS A 103 0.19 -22.92 -27.43
N GLU A 104 0.72 -24.14 -27.50
CA GLU A 104 0.62 -25.16 -26.42
C GLU A 104 1.07 -24.66 -25.04
N ALA A 105 2.23 -23.99 -24.95
CA ALA A 105 2.75 -23.51 -23.68
C ALA A 105 1.86 -22.44 -23.01
N ALA A 106 1.15 -21.63 -23.80
CA ALA A 106 0.20 -20.65 -23.25
C ALA A 106 -1.06 -21.36 -22.73
N THR A 107 -1.50 -22.43 -23.39
CA THR A 107 -2.61 -23.27 -22.94
C THR A 107 -2.28 -23.97 -21.63
N GLU A 108 -1.05 -24.48 -21.47
CA GLU A 108 -0.59 -25.06 -20.20
C GLU A 108 -0.55 -24.01 -19.08
N SER A 109 0.00 -22.82 -19.36
CA SER A 109 -0.03 -21.68 -18.45
C SER A 109 -1.44 -21.30 -18.00
N LEU A 110 -2.40 -21.26 -18.93
CA LEU A 110 -3.80 -20.97 -18.61
C LEU A 110 -4.39 -22.03 -17.67
N LYS A 111 -4.15 -23.31 -17.96
CA LYS A 111 -4.62 -24.41 -17.12
C LYS A 111 -4.10 -24.28 -15.70
N ALA A 112 -2.80 -24.00 -15.55
CA ALA A 112 -2.18 -23.84 -14.25
C ALA A 112 -2.72 -22.62 -13.47
N LEU A 113 -3.01 -21.51 -14.15
CA LEU A 113 -3.67 -20.36 -13.52
C LEU A 113 -5.09 -20.70 -13.07
N LYS A 114 -5.88 -21.39 -13.90
CA LYS A 114 -7.26 -21.81 -13.57
C LYS A 114 -7.31 -22.74 -12.37
N GLU A 115 -6.39 -23.70 -12.30
CA GLU A 115 -6.26 -24.62 -11.16
C GLU A 115 -5.87 -23.91 -9.86
N ALA A 116 -5.21 -22.76 -9.96
CA ALA A 116 -4.79 -21.96 -8.82
C ALA A 116 -5.79 -20.87 -8.41
N ILE A 117 -6.87 -20.65 -9.16
CA ILE A 117 -7.91 -19.69 -8.78
C ILE A 117 -8.45 -20.09 -7.39
N PRO A 118 -8.44 -19.16 -6.41
CA PRO A 118 -9.00 -19.44 -5.09
C PRO A 118 -10.45 -19.94 -5.20
N SER A 119 -10.83 -20.83 -4.30
CA SER A 119 -12.22 -21.33 -4.26
C SER A 119 -13.17 -20.14 -4.15
N PRO A 120 -14.14 -19.96 -5.08
CA PRO A 120 -15.04 -18.82 -5.04
C PRO A 120 -15.83 -18.79 -3.73
N ILE A 121 -15.91 -17.62 -3.11
CA ILE A 121 -16.74 -17.39 -1.92
C ILE A 121 -18.18 -17.25 -2.42
N ALA A 122 -19.07 -18.11 -1.93
CA ALA A 122 -20.49 -18.05 -2.25
C ALA A 122 -21.12 -16.81 -1.61
N PHE A 123 -22.26 -16.37 -2.15
CA PHE A 123 -22.97 -15.20 -1.62
C PHE A 123 -23.31 -15.37 -0.13
N GLU A 124 -23.69 -16.58 0.28
CA GLU A 124 -24.09 -16.91 1.65
C GLU A 124 -22.93 -16.82 2.66
N ASP A 125 -21.68 -16.93 2.18
CA ASP A 125 -20.47 -16.81 2.99
C ASP A 125 -19.92 -15.37 3.02
N LEU A 126 -20.50 -14.45 2.23
CA LEU A 126 -20.12 -13.05 2.21
C LEU A 126 -20.86 -12.27 3.31
N ASP A 127 -20.08 -11.57 4.12
CA ASP A 127 -20.58 -10.70 5.18
C ASP A 127 -20.70 -9.27 4.66
N PHE A 128 -21.93 -8.86 4.31
CA PHE A 128 -22.20 -7.57 3.70
C PHE A 128 -22.46 -6.49 4.74
N ASN A 129 -21.75 -5.36 4.61
CA ASN A 129 -22.06 -4.12 5.30
C ASN A 129 -22.70 -3.11 4.35
N PHE A 130 -23.71 -2.39 4.85
CA PHE A 130 -24.31 -1.30 4.10
C PHE A 130 -23.29 -0.17 3.89
N GLY A 131 -23.11 0.22 2.62
CA GLY A 131 -22.22 1.30 2.21
C GLY A 131 -20.83 0.85 1.77
N GLU A 132 -20.51 -0.44 1.70
CA GLU A 132 -19.29 -0.96 1.06
C GLU A 132 -19.08 -0.42 -0.37
N ARG A 133 -17.86 0.02 -0.68
CA ARG A 133 -17.57 0.83 -1.88
C ARG A 133 -17.46 0.02 -3.17
N TRP A 134 -17.22 -1.28 -3.03
CA TRP A 134 -17.18 -2.22 -4.14
C TRP A 134 -18.58 -2.60 -4.65
N ILE A 135 -19.63 -2.41 -3.82
CA ILE A 135 -21.01 -2.67 -4.21
C ILE A 135 -21.50 -1.52 -5.12
N PRO A 136 -21.99 -1.81 -6.33
CA PRO A 136 -22.49 -0.78 -7.24
C PRO A 136 -23.59 0.09 -6.62
N SER A 137 -23.51 1.42 -6.77
CA SER A 137 -24.47 2.36 -6.18
C SER A 137 -25.92 2.17 -6.65
N GLY A 138 -26.11 1.54 -7.82
CA GLY A 138 -27.42 1.13 -8.31
C GLY A 138 -28.13 0.13 -7.39
N ILE A 139 -27.38 -0.70 -6.66
CA ILE A 139 -27.93 -1.62 -5.66
C ILE A 139 -28.44 -0.84 -4.45
N TYR A 140 -27.67 0.14 -3.97
CA TYR A 140 -28.13 1.04 -2.91
C TYR A 140 -29.35 1.87 -3.32
N SER A 141 -29.43 2.28 -4.59
CA SER A 141 -30.61 2.97 -5.13
C SER A 141 -31.87 2.10 -5.07
N LYS A 142 -31.75 0.82 -5.45
CA LYS A 142 -32.85 -0.15 -5.37
C LYS A 142 -33.30 -0.40 -3.94
N TYR A 143 -32.35 -0.63 -3.03
CA TYR A 143 -32.67 -0.81 -1.61
C TYR A 143 -33.34 0.43 -1.01
N ALA A 144 -32.78 1.63 -1.26
CA ALA A 144 -33.36 2.88 -0.80
C ALA A 144 -34.78 3.08 -1.32
N SER A 145 -35.01 2.74 -2.59
CA SER A 145 -36.33 2.88 -3.20
C SER A 145 -37.35 1.91 -2.60
N HIS A 146 -36.92 0.68 -2.33
CA HIS A 146 -37.73 -0.33 -1.64
C HIS A 146 -38.09 0.10 -0.21
N LEU A 147 -37.08 0.54 0.56
CA LEU A 147 -37.24 0.95 1.95
C LEU A 147 -38.23 2.11 2.09
N PHE A 148 -38.03 3.16 1.29
CA PHE A 148 -38.82 4.38 1.35
C PHE A 148 -40.09 4.36 0.51
N ASP A 149 -40.34 3.33 -0.30
CA ASP A 149 -41.52 3.24 -1.18
C ASP A 149 -41.68 4.48 -2.09
N THR A 150 -40.55 4.92 -2.66
CA THR A 150 -40.44 6.02 -3.63
C THR A 150 -39.14 5.84 -4.40
N ASN A 151 -39.05 6.35 -5.63
CA ASN A 151 -37.79 6.29 -6.36
C ASN A 151 -36.71 7.14 -5.67
N VAL A 152 -35.58 6.52 -5.36
CA VAL A 152 -34.39 7.15 -4.76
C VAL A 152 -33.15 6.80 -5.57
N SER A 153 -32.49 7.82 -6.12
CA SER A 153 -31.20 7.67 -6.79
C SER A 153 -30.04 7.90 -5.81
N VAL A 154 -29.09 6.97 -5.78
CA VAL A 154 -27.84 7.05 -5.01
C VAL A 154 -26.66 7.16 -5.97
N HIS A 155 -25.91 8.25 -5.86
CA HIS A 155 -24.68 8.48 -6.61
C HIS A 155 -23.47 8.47 -5.65
N TYR A 156 -22.39 7.80 -6.05
CA TYR A 156 -21.15 7.71 -5.28
C TYR A 156 -20.01 8.42 -6.01
N ALA A 157 -19.37 9.38 -5.34
CA ALA A 157 -18.18 10.06 -5.82
C ALA A 157 -16.93 9.44 -5.19
N GLN A 158 -16.20 8.62 -5.97
CA GLN A 158 -15.03 7.85 -5.53
C GLN A 158 -13.87 8.71 -5.00
N SER A 159 -13.59 9.85 -5.64
CA SER A 159 -12.49 10.76 -5.25
C SER A 159 -12.63 11.30 -3.82
N ARG A 160 -13.87 11.36 -3.31
CA ARG A 160 -14.24 11.98 -2.04
C ARG A 160 -14.80 11.01 -1.03
N ASP A 161 -15.06 9.78 -1.45
CA ASP A 161 -15.82 8.81 -0.69
C ASP A 161 -17.22 9.33 -0.24
N GLU A 162 -17.93 10.05 -1.13
CA GLU A 162 -19.17 10.76 -0.79
C GLU A 162 -20.40 10.19 -1.51
N TYR A 163 -21.50 9.99 -0.78
CA TYR A 163 -22.80 9.60 -1.34
C TYR A 163 -23.74 10.79 -1.44
N THR A 164 -24.37 10.96 -2.60
CA THR A 164 -25.48 11.90 -2.82
C THR A 164 -26.75 11.12 -3.09
N LEU A 165 -27.82 11.49 -2.37
CA LEU A 165 -29.12 10.83 -2.46
C LEU A 165 -30.17 11.84 -2.88
N LYS A 166 -31.03 11.44 -3.82
CA LYS A 166 -32.16 12.24 -4.27
C LYS A 166 -33.39 11.35 -4.35
N ALA A 167 -34.45 11.75 -3.67
CA ALA A 167 -35.77 11.13 -3.77
C ALA A 167 -36.66 11.98 -4.69
N ASP A 168 -37.41 11.33 -5.56
CA ASP A 168 -38.35 12.03 -6.47
C ASP A 168 -39.50 12.67 -5.70
N SER A 169 -39.94 12.02 -4.62
CA SER A 169 -40.92 12.54 -3.68
C SER A 169 -40.57 12.12 -2.26
N LYS A 170 -40.92 12.94 -1.27
CA LYS A 170 -40.76 12.59 0.15
C LYS A 170 -42.13 12.28 0.73
N ASN A 171 -42.29 11.07 1.26
CA ASN A 171 -43.54 10.55 1.84
C ASN A 171 -43.43 10.37 3.37
N VAL A 172 -44.44 9.76 3.98
CA VAL A 172 -44.50 9.50 5.45
C VAL A 172 -43.33 8.65 5.93
N LYS A 173 -42.82 7.72 5.10
CA LYS A 173 -41.65 6.92 5.47
C LYS A 173 -40.41 7.79 5.67
N ILE A 174 -40.19 8.76 4.77
CA ILE A 174 -39.06 9.68 4.82
C ILE A 174 -39.24 10.75 5.89
N TRP A 175 -40.43 11.33 6.03
CA TRP A 175 -40.68 12.47 6.94
C TRP A 175 -40.93 12.09 8.39
N ASP A 176 -41.43 10.87 8.64
CA ASP A 176 -41.87 10.46 9.96
C ASP A 176 -41.29 9.11 10.41
N GLN A 177 -41.40 8.03 9.61
CA GLN A 177 -40.99 6.68 10.05
C GLN A 177 -39.47 6.54 10.27
N TYR A 178 -38.69 7.05 9.32
CA TYR A 178 -37.23 7.06 9.33
C TYR A 178 -36.71 8.47 9.59
N ALA A 179 -37.35 9.22 10.49
CA ALA A 179 -36.96 10.58 10.80
C ALA A 179 -36.77 10.81 12.30
N VAL A 180 -35.88 11.75 12.64
CA VAL A 180 -35.69 12.25 14.00
C VAL A 180 -35.96 13.74 14.04
N LYS A 181 -37.02 14.13 14.77
CA LYS A 181 -37.42 15.53 14.98
C LYS A 181 -36.63 16.09 16.17
N ALA A 182 -35.40 16.53 15.92
CA ALA A 182 -34.60 17.19 16.94
C ALA A 182 -35.04 18.65 17.14
N THR A 183 -34.69 19.25 18.27
CA THR A 183 -35.07 20.65 18.60
C THR A 183 -34.54 21.66 17.59
N SER A 184 -33.41 21.37 16.93
CA SER A 184 -32.74 22.29 16.00
C SER A 184 -33.16 22.10 14.53
N ARG A 185 -33.43 20.86 14.12
CA ARG A 185 -33.89 20.49 12.76
C ARG A 185 -34.46 19.08 12.76
N THR A 186 -35.17 18.73 11.70
CA THR A 186 -35.54 17.33 11.42
C THR A 186 -34.42 16.67 10.59
N PHE A 187 -34.00 15.49 11.02
CA PHE A 187 -33.17 14.59 10.22
C PHE A 187 -34.11 13.59 9.56
N ASP A 188 -34.39 13.76 8.27
CA ASP A 188 -35.31 12.89 7.53
C ASP A 188 -34.65 11.57 7.10
N GLY A 189 -35.45 10.66 6.51
CA GLY A 189 -34.97 9.35 6.07
C GLY A 189 -33.82 9.41 5.07
N ILE A 190 -33.75 10.44 4.22
CA ILE A 190 -32.65 10.59 3.27
C ILE A 190 -31.36 11.01 4.00
N ALA A 191 -31.47 11.92 4.96
CA ALA A 191 -30.34 12.32 5.80
C ALA A 191 -29.82 11.14 6.65
N LEU A 192 -30.71 10.35 7.25
CA LEU A 192 -30.31 9.17 8.03
C LEU A 192 -29.74 8.05 7.14
N MET A 193 -30.29 7.84 5.94
CA MET A 193 -29.74 6.90 4.95
C MET A 193 -28.32 7.28 4.52
N LYS A 194 -28.04 8.58 4.35
CA LYS A 194 -26.70 9.07 4.08
C LYS A 194 -25.73 8.72 5.21
N HIS A 195 -26.14 8.97 6.46
CA HIS A 195 -25.37 8.56 7.64
C HIS A 195 -25.17 7.03 7.69
N ALA A 196 -26.18 6.25 7.32
CA ALA A 196 -26.11 4.80 7.24
C ALA A 196 -25.10 4.31 6.19
N LEU A 197 -25.07 4.87 4.98
CA LEU A 197 -24.08 4.55 3.93
C LEU A 197 -22.64 4.88 4.38
N HIS A 198 -22.48 5.97 5.15
CA HIS A 198 -21.18 6.39 5.68
C HIS A 198 -20.81 5.75 7.00
N ASN A 199 -21.69 4.94 7.62
CA ASN A 199 -21.49 4.37 8.96
C ASN A 199 -21.16 5.45 10.03
N THR A 200 -21.80 6.61 9.92
CA THR A 200 -21.63 7.77 10.82
C THR A 200 -22.87 8.03 11.64
N SER A 201 -22.72 8.75 12.75
CA SER A 201 -23.85 9.20 13.58
C SER A 201 -24.03 10.72 13.43
N PRO A 202 -25.27 11.21 13.28
CA PRO A 202 -25.54 12.64 13.23
C PRO A 202 -25.14 13.33 14.54
N ASP A 203 -24.59 14.54 14.43
CA ASP A 203 -24.35 15.39 15.59
C ASP A 203 -25.60 16.21 15.92
N ILE A 204 -26.32 15.79 16.96
CA ILE A 204 -27.58 16.43 17.39
C ILE A 204 -27.35 17.14 18.72
N THR A 205 -27.68 18.44 18.76
CA THR A 205 -27.57 19.29 19.95
C THR A 205 -28.90 19.92 20.30
N LYS A 206 -29.10 20.16 21.60
CA LYS A 206 -30.21 20.92 22.17
C LYS A 206 -29.68 22.08 23.00
N LYS A 207 -30.48 23.14 23.10
CA LYS A 207 -30.18 24.30 23.94
C LYS A 207 -30.72 24.04 25.34
N VAL A 208 -29.88 24.22 26.35
CA VAL A 208 -30.27 24.14 27.77
C VAL A 208 -29.71 25.33 28.51
N ASN A 209 -30.42 25.82 29.52
CA ASN A 209 -29.91 26.87 30.39
C ASN A 209 -29.06 26.22 31.50
N LYS A 210 -27.77 26.59 31.57
CA LYS A 210 -26.87 26.18 32.66
C LYS A 210 -26.41 27.40 33.44
N LEU A 211 -26.26 27.24 34.76
CA LEU A 211 -25.62 28.22 35.61
C LEU A 211 -24.10 28.17 35.36
N ILE A 212 -23.52 29.23 34.81
CA ILE A 212 -22.08 29.38 34.58
C ILE A 212 -21.66 30.72 35.18
N ASP A 213 -20.73 30.69 36.13
CA ASP A 213 -20.24 31.87 36.87
C ASP A 213 -21.37 32.67 37.57
N GLY A 214 -22.41 31.98 38.06
CA GLY A 214 -23.54 32.59 38.76
C GLY A 214 -24.62 33.18 37.84
N GLU A 215 -24.44 33.17 36.52
CA GLU A 215 -25.42 33.61 35.53
C GLU A 215 -26.02 32.42 34.76
N MET A 216 -27.33 32.47 34.51
CA MET A 216 -27.99 31.49 33.63
C MET A 216 -27.62 31.80 32.18
N LYS A 217 -26.82 30.92 31.56
CA LYS A 217 -26.40 31.02 30.16
C LYS A 217 -26.99 29.88 29.33
N GLU A 218 -27.52 30.21 28.16
CA GLU A 218 -27.98 29.22 27.19
C GLU A 218 -26.76 28.56 26.55
N VAL A 219 -26.62 27.25 26.74
CA VAL A 219 -25.52 26.46 26.17
C VAL A 219 -26.07 25.34 25.29
N LYS A 220 -25.36 25.06 24.19
CA LYS A 220 -25.63 23.88 23.36
C LYS A 220 -25.00 22.67 24.01
N VAL A 221 -25.83 21.69 24.35
CA VAL A 221 -25.41 20.38 24.85
C VAL A 221 -25.84 19.30 23.85
N ARG A 222 -25.15 18.17 23.86
CA ARG A 222 -25.53 17.02 23.03
C ARG A 222 -26.89 16.48 23.46
N ASP A 223 -27.71 16.14 22.49
CA ASP A 223 -29.02 15.55 22.75
C ASP A 223 -28.95 14.03 22.64
N SER A 224 -28.49 13.38 23.72
CA SER A 224 -28.22 11.93 23.73
C SER A 224 -29.43 11.08 23.32
N GLU A 225 -30.64 11.51 23.68
CA GLU A 225 -31.89 10.81 23.33
C GLU A 225 -32.15 10.83 21.82
N SER A 226 -32.11 12.03 21.20
CA SER A 226 -32.26 12.17 19.75
C SER A 226 -31.15 11.45 18.99
N ILE A 227 -29.91 11.46 19.49
CA ILE A 227 -28.78 10.72 18.89
C ILE A 227 -29.03 9.22 18.96
N GLN A 228 -29.49 8.70 20.11
CA GLN A 228 -29.78 7.28 20.27
C GLN A 228 -30.93 6.84 19.35
N LEU A 229 -31.98 7.66 19.22
CA LEU A 229 -33.06 7.39 18.28
C LEU A 229 -32.56 7.38 16.82
N ALA A 230 -31.71 8.35 16.45
CA ALA A 230 -31.14 8.41 15.10
C ALA A 230 -30.26 7.19 14.81
N ASN A 231 -29.42 6.77 15.75
CA ASN A 231 -28.60 5.57 15.63
C ASN A 231 -29.46 4.32 15.49
N SER A 232 -30.52 4.17 16.29
CA SER A 232 -31.45 3.04 16.16
C SER A 232 -32.09 2.99 14.77
N LYS A 233 -32.44 4.13 14.19
CA LYS A 233 -32.97 4.21 12.82
C LYS A 233 -31.93 3.91 11.76
N ILE A 234 -30.69 4.37 11.96
CA ILE A 234 -29.56 4.04 11.09
C ILE A 234 -29.29 2.53 11.12
N ASP A 235 -29.29 1.90 12.29
CA ASP A 235 -29.09 0.46 12.43
C ASP A 235 -30.24 -0.33 11.79
N GLU A 236 -31.49 0.13 11.92
CA GLU A 236 -32.65 -0.43 11.21
C GLU A 236 -32.43 -0.40 9.68
N ILE A 237 -32.01 0.74 9.14
CA ILE A 237 -31.69 0.92 7.72
C ILE A 237 -30.53 -0.01 7.29
N ARG A 238 -29.47 -0.12 8.10
CA ARG A 238 -28.29 -0.94 7.77
C ARG A 238 -28.61 -2.43 7.79
N ASN A 239 -29.33 -2.91 8.80
CA ASN A 239 -29.67 -4.32 8.93
C ASN A 239 -30.68 -4.77 7.87
N GLY A 240 -31.66 -3.92 7.55
CA GLY A 240 -32.64 -4.20 6.49
C GLY A 240 -32.01 -4.35 5.11
N PHE A 241 -30.81 -3.81 4.87
CA PHE A 241 -30.09 -4.01 3.60
C PHE A 241 -29.67 -5.46 3.42
N THR A 242 -29.12 -6.09 4.45
CA THR A 242 -28.66 -7.49 4.39
C THR A 242 -29.85 -8.44 4.26
N GLU A 243 -30.97 -8.16 4.94
CA GLU A 243 -32.22 -8.90 4.75
C GLU A 243 -32.72 -8.78 3.30
N TRP A 244 -32.79 -7.54 2.78
CA TRP A 244 -33.22 -7.29 1.41
C TRP A 244 -32.32 -7.96 0.36
N LEU A 245 -31.00 -7.98 0.58
CA LEU A 245 -30.06 -8.70 -0.29
C LEU A 245 -30.35 -10.21 -0.31
N ASN A 246 -30.70 -10.80 0.84
CA ASN A 246 -31.01 -12.23 0.95
C ASN A 246 -32.32 -12.62 0.24
N GLU A 247 -33.24 -11.69 0.08
CA GLU A 247 -34.50 -11.91 -0.65
C GLU A 247 -34.35 -11.81 -2.18
N GLN A 248 -33.18 -11.39 -2.68
CA GLN A 248 -32.95 -11.27 -4.12
C GLN A 248 -32.83 -12.62 -4.83
N LEU A 249 -33.07 -12.60 -6.15
CA LEU A 249 -32.92 -13.78 -7.01
C LEU A 249 -31.49 -14.32 -7.01
N GLN A 250 -31.34 -15.63 -7.21
CA GLN A 250 -30.02 -16.29 -7.22
C GLN A 250 -29.05 -15.65 -8.24
N GLU A 251 -29.51 -15.31 -9.44
CA GLU A 251 -28.67 -14.66 -10.47
C GLU A 251 -28.11 -13.28 -10.00
N PHE A 252 -28.85 -12.56 -9.15
CA PHE A 252 -28.34 -11.33 -8.55
C PHE A 252 -27.25 -11.64 -7.52
N LYS A 253 -27.48 -12.63 -6.66
CA LYS A 253 -26.54 -13.08 -5.63
C LYS A 253 -25.23 -13.58 -6.25
N ASP A 254 -25.32 -14.41 -7.27
CA ASP A 254 -24.17 -14.97 -7.99
C ASP A 254 -23.33 -13.87 -8.65
N ARG A 255 -23.98 -12.89 -9.30
CA ARG A 255 -23.27 -11.73 -9.89
C ARG A 255 -22.59 -10.87 -8.83
N LEU A 256 -23.22 -10.65 -7.68
CA LEU A 256 -22.61 -9.85 -6.61
C LEU A 256 -21.41 -10.59 -6.00
N ALA A 257 -21.52 -11.90 -5.80
CA ALA A 257 -20.41 -12.74 -5.37
C ALA A 257 -19.27 -12.76 -6.41
N ASP A 258 -19.57 -12.83 -7.71
CA ASP A 258 -18.55 -12.75 -8.77
C ASP A 258 -17.76 -11.43 -8.72
N ILE A 259 -18.45 -10.30 -8.55
CA ILE A 259 -17.79 -9.00 -8.38
C ILE A 259 -16.82 -9.03 -7.19
N TYR A 260 -17.26 -9.57 -6.05
CA TYR A 260 -16.39 -9.70 -4.87
C TYR A 260 -15.17 -10.58 -5.16
N ASN A 261 -15.38 -11.76 -5.75
CA ASN A 261 -14.31 -12.71 -6.00
C ASN A 261 -13.26 -12.17 -6.99
N ARG A 262 -13.70 -11.51 -8.05
CA ARG A 262 -12.79 -10.88 -9.05
C ARG A 262 -12.06 -9.65 -8.48
N THR A 263 -12.66 -8.99 -7.50
CA THR A 263 -12.05 -7.83 -6.85
C THR A 263 -11.08 -8.25 -5.75
N PHE A 264 -11.48 -9.14 -4.84
CA PHE A 264 -10.75 -9.44 -3.60
C PHE A 264 -10.24 -10.88 -3.51
N ASN A 265 -11.08 -11.89 -3.83
CA ASN A 265 -10.69 -13.31 -3.78
C ASN A 265 -10.01 -13.78 -5.08
N CYS A 266 -9.07 -12.98 -5.58
CA CYS A 266 -8.38 -13.24 -6.85
C CYS A 266 -6.87 -13.46 -6.66
N PHE A 267 -6.37 -13.37 -5.42
CA PHE A 267 -4.95 -13.28 -5.14
C PHE A 267 -4.39 -14.60 -4.58
N VAL A 268 -3.36 -15.14 -5.23
CA VAL A 268 -2.60 -16.30 -4.72
C VAL A 268 -1.28 -15.81 -4.13
N ARG A 269 -0.98 -16.24 -2.90
CA ARG A 269 0.28 -15.91 -2.23
C ARG A 269 1.38 -16.82 -2.77
N PRO A 270 2.55 -16.28 -3.18
CA PRO A 270 3.71 -17.11 -3.50
C PRO A 270 4.17 -17.90 -2.26
N GLU A 271 4.66 -19.10 -2.49
CA GLU A 271 5.54 -19.77 -1.55
C GLU A 271 6.97 -19.27 -1.83
N TYR A 272 7.64 -18.69 -0.83
CA TYR A 272 9.01 -18.21 -1.00
C TYR A 272 9.99 -19.25 -0.48
N ASP A 273 10.50 -20.11 -1.36
CA ASP A 273 11.61 -21.01 -1.05
C ASP A 273 12.93 -20.48 -1.61
N GLY A 274 13.75 -19.91 -0.73
CA GLY A 274 15.03 -19.33 -1.08
C GLY A 274 16.21 -20.32 -1.06
N SER A 275 15.97 -21.62 -0.86
CA SER A 275 17.03 -22.63 -0.65
C SER A 275 18.03 -22.76 -1.80
N HIS A 276 17.59 -22.48 -3.03
CA HIS A 276 18.41 -22.53 -4.24
C HIS A 276 19.39 -21.35 -4.40
N GLN A 277 19.37 -20.37 -3.51
CA GLN A 277 20.21 -19.17 -3.62
C GLN A 277 21.63 -19.38 -3.11
N GLU A 278 22.61 -18.91 -3.88
CA GLU A 278 24.04 -19.13 -3.62
C GLU A 278 24.80 -17.89 -3.11
N PHE A 279 24.17 -16.71 -3.14
CA PHE A 279 24.71 -15.42 -2.65
C PHE A 279 26.20 -15.16 -3.02
N PRO A 280 26.54 -15.07 -4.33
CA PRO A 280 27.92 -14.88 -4.76
C PRO A 280 28.61 -13.68 -4.11
N GLY A 281 29.78 -13.93 -3.51
CA GLY A 281 30.58 -12.91 -2.83
C GLY A 281 30.25 -12.70 -1.35
N LEU A 282 29.27 -13.43 -0.80
CA LEU A 282 28.95 -13.41 0.63
C LEU A 282 30.07 -14.08 1.43
N ASP A 283 30.73 -13.32 2.30
CA ASP A 283 31.80 -13.83 3.17
C ASP A 283 31.22 -14.42 4.47
N LEU A 284 30.77 -15.68 4.39
CA LEU A 284 30.27 -16.45 5.53
C LEU A 284 31.30 -16.57 6.66
N LYS A 285 32.60 -16.68 6.29
CA LYS A 285 33.69 -16.77 7.27
C LYS A 285 33.89 -15.45 8.00
N GLY A 286 33.87 -14.33 7.28
CA GLY A 286 33.91 -12.98 7.86
C GLY A 286 32.75 -12.70 8.79
N LEU A 287 31.56 -13.21 8.45
CA LEU A 287 30.36 -13.14 9.29
C LEU A 287 30.37 -14.13 10.47
N GLY A 288 31.29 -15.10 10.49
CA GLY A 288 31.38 -16.11 11.55
C GLY A 288 30.21 -17.09 11.58
N ILE A 289 29.52 -17.29 10.45
CA ILE A 289 28.36 -18.18 10.34
C ILE A 289 28.63 -19.28 9.30
N PRO A 290 28.05 -20.49 9.47
CA PRO A 290 28.21 -21.55 8.49
C PRO A 290 27.42 -21.30 7.20
N ASP A 291 26.24 -20.70 7.31
CA ASP A 291 25.32 -20.36 6.21
C ASP A 291 24.25 -19.39 6.75
N LEU A 292 23.48 -18.77 5.84
CA LEU A 292 22.25 -18.06 6.18
C LEU A 292 21.16 -19.05 6.62
N TYR A 293 20.33 -18.65 7.60
CA TYR A 293 19.15 -19.43 7.96
C TYR A 293 18.16 -19.49 6.81
N LYS A 294 17.39 -20.59 6.73
CA LYS A 294 16.33 -20.77 5.72
C LYS A 294 15.40 -19.55 5.65
N SER A 295 14.92 -19.07 6.81
CA SER A 295 14.05 -17.89 6.87
C SER A 295 14.68 -16.61 6.31
N GLN A 296 16.00 -16.45 6.41
CA GLN A 296 16.70 -15.31 5.80
C GLN A 296 16.76 -15.46 4.28
N LYS A 297 17.05 -16.68 3.78
CA LYS A 297 17.05 -16.96 2.34
C LYS A 297 15.66 -16.73 1.74
N ASP A 298 14.61 -17.22 2.40
CA ASP A 298 13.21 -17.06 1.98
C ASP A 298 12.81 -15.57 1.96
N ALA A 299 13.23 -14.78 2.95
CA ALA A 299 12.98 -13.34 2.98
C ALA A 299 13.72 -12.58 1.85
N VAL A 300 14.97 -12.95 1.55
CA VAL A 300 15.70 -12.38 0.40
C VAL A 300 15.01 -12.77 -0.91
N TRP A 301 14.50 -13.99 -1.00
CA TRP A 301 13.77 -14.46 -2.18
C TRP A 301 12.46 -13.70 -2.40
N LEU A 302 11.70 -13.47 -1.33
CA LEU A 302 10.50 -12.62 -1.33
C LEU A 302 10.80 -11.23 -1.92
N ASP A 303 11.85 -10.58 -1.44
CA ASP A 303 12.22 -9.24 -1.90
C ASP A 303 12.63 -9.21 -3.38
N LYS A 304 13.42 -10.20 -3.81
CA LYS A 304 13.83 -10.36 -5.22
C LYS A 304 12.63 -10.57 -6.15
N LEU A 305 11.69 -11.46 -5.78
CA LEU A 305 10.54 -11.80 -6.61
C LEU A 305 9.53 -10.66 -6.71
N ASN A 306 9.21 -10.04 -5.59
CA ASN A 306 8.18 -9.00 -5.54
C ASN A 306 8.70 -7.63 -5.95
N GLY A 307 10.00 -7.36 -5.77
CA GLY A 307 10.55 -6.01 -5.89
C GLY A 307 10.28 -5.14 -4.65
N GLY A 308 10.13 -5.77 -3.49
CA GLY A 308 9.85 -5.12 -2.21
C GLY A 308 8.81 -5.86 -1.38
N GLY A 309 8.42 -5.27 -0.25
CA GLY A 309 7.41 -5.85 0.64
C GLY A 309 7.65 -5.52 2.10
N ILE A 310 7.15 -6.38 2.98
CA ILE A 310 7.30 -6.26 4.43
C ILE A 310 7.97 -7.52 4.95
N ILE A 311 9.01 -7.34 5.77
CA ILE A 311 9.69 -8.42 6.49
C ILE A 311 9.45 -8.21 7.98
N ASP A 312 8.41 -8.88 8.49
CA ASP A 312 7.95 -8.79 9.88
C ASP A 312 8.62 -9.87 10.75
N HIS A 313 9.95 -9.94 10.71
CA HIS A 313 10.71 -10.86 11.56
C HIS A 313 10.90 -10.26 12.96
N GLU A 314 10.82 -11.10 13.99
CA GLU A 314 11.08 -10.71 15.38
C GLU A 314 12.49 -10.10 15.57
N VAL A 315 12.69 -9.41 16.69
CA VAL A 315 14.00 -8.90 17.09
C VAL A 315 14.97 -10.09 17.21
N GLY A 316 16.15 -9.99 16.61
CA GLY A 316 17.10 -11.10 16.51
C GLY A 316 16.91 -12.01 15.29
N GLY A 317 15.82 -11.88 14.52
CA GLY A 317 15.57 -12.66 13.29
C GLY A 317 16.48 -12.34 12.09
N GLY A 318 17.62 -11.69 12.31
CA GLY A 318 18.64 -11.45 11.29
C GLY A 318 18.29 -10.39 10.23
N LYS A 319 17.37 -9.45 10.54
CA LYS A 319 16.91 -8.38 9.61
C LYS A 319 18.05 -7.58 8.99
N THR A 320 19.08 -7.24 9.76
CA THR A 320 20.27 -6.52 9.27
C THR A 320 20.95 -7.27 8.14
N LEU A 321 21.20 -8.57 8.32
CA LEU A 321 21.85 -9.39 7.31
C LEU A 321 20.95 -9.57 6.08
N ILE A 322 19.63 -9.72 6.29
CA ILE A 322 18.66 -9.76 5.18
C ILE A 322 18.73 -8.47 4.34
N MET A 323 18.76 -7.28 4.96
CA MET A 323 18.89 -6.02 4.20
C MET A 323 20.19 -5.97 3.38
N CYS A 324 21.33 -6.29 4.00
CA CYS A 324 22.62 -6.23 3.32
C CYS A 324 22.67 -7.20 2.13
N VAL A 325 22.23 -8.45 2.36
CA VAL A 325 22.21 -9.51 1.33
C VAL A 325 21.21 -9.19 0.22
N SER A 326 19.98 -8.79 0.54
CA SER A 326 18.98 -8.40 -0.45
C SER A 326 19.44 -7.21 -1.29
N ALA A 327 20.01 -6.17 -0.66
CA ALA A 327 20.47 -4.97 -1.37
C ALA A 327 21.57 -5.31 -2.39
N TYR A 328 22.59 -6.04 -1.94
CA TYR A 328 23.70 -6.45 -2.80
C TYR A 328 23.23 -7.37 -3.92
N GLU A 329 22.42 -8.38 -3.60
CA GLU A 329 21.98 -9.36 -4.59
C GLU A 329 21.06 -8.76 -5.65
N LYS A 330 20.10 -7.91 -5.27
CA LYS A 330 19.24 -7.23 -6.25
C LYS A 330 20.08 -6.34 -7.17
N LYS A 331 21.14 -5.72 -6.65
CA LYS A 331 22.07 -4.91 -7.44
C LYS A 331 22.91 -5.77 -8.39
N ARG A 332 23.47 -6.87 -7.89
CA ARG A 332 24.26 -7.84 -8.68
C ARG A 332 23.45 -8.44 -9.83
N LEU A 333 22.18 -8.75 -9.57
CA LEU A 333 21.24 -9.33 -10.55
C LEU A 333 20.63 -8.29 -11.49
N GLY A 334 20.93 -6.99 -11.32
CA GLY A 334 20.35 -5.91 -12.13
C GLY A 334 18.86 -5.66 -11.88
N LEU A 335 18.30 -6.19 -10.79
CA LEU A 335 16.92 -5.93 -10.37
C LEU A 335 16.74 -4.50 -9.82
N VAL A 336 17.82 -3.94 -9.25
CA VAL A 336 17.90 -2.55 -8.79
C VAL A 336 19.25 -1.96 -9.17
N ASN A 337 19.31 -0.65 -9.35
CA ASN A 337 20.52 0.06 -9.74
C ASN A 337 21.18 0.77 -8.55
N LYS A 338 20.43 1.25 -7.57
CA LYS A 338 21.03 2.00 -6.46
C LYS A 338 20.14 1.87 -5.22
N PRO A 339 20.30 0.76 -4.46
CA PRO A 339 19.54 0.55 -3.24
C PRO A 339 20.03 1.49 -2.13
N LEU A 340 19.08 1.99 -1.34
CA LEU A 340 19.37 2.82 -0.17
C LEU A 340 18.79 2.17 1.09
N ILE A 341 19.64 1.93 2.08
CA ILE A 341 19.28 1.41 3.40
C ILE A 341 19.17 2.58 4.37
N MET A 342 18.05 2.64 5.10
CA MET A 342 17.79 3.63 6.12
C MET A 342 17.61 2.95 7.47
N ALA A 343 18.24 3.50 8.50
CA ALA A 343 18.09 2.99 9.85
C ALA A 343 18.17 4.06 10.94
N LEU A 344 18.02 3.64 12.19
CA LEU A 344 18.26 4.49 13.36
C LEU A 344 19.73 4.88 13.45
N LYS A 345 19.98 6.08 13.97
CA LYS A 345 21.33 6.62 14.18
C LYS A 345 22.24 5.71 15.00
N ALA A 346 21.67 4.97 15.95
CA ALA A 346 22.42 4.00 16.76
C ALA A 346 22.86 2.76 15.95
N ASN A 347 22.11 2.39 14.90
CA ASN A 347 22.26 1.11 14.19
C ASN A 347 23.03 1.26 12.88
N VAL A 348 23.00 2.43 12.23
CA VAL A 348 23.59 2.61 10.89
C VAL A 348 25.07 2.21 10.78
N HIS A 349 25.86 2.43 11.84
CA HIS A 349 27.27 2.03 11.86
C HIS A 349 27.43 0.51 11.88
N GLU A 350 26.64 -0.18 12.70
CA GLU A 350 26.61 -1.64 12.78
C GLU A 350 26.12 -2.25 11.46
N ILE A 351 25.11 -1.66 10.83
CA ILE A 351 24.63 -2.10 9.50
C ILE A 351 25.73 -1.93 8.45
N ALA A 352 26.41 -0.78 8.41
CA ALA A 352 27.51 -0.54 7.48
C ALA A 352 28.68 -1.51 7.70
N GLN A 353 29.05 -1.75 8.96
CA GLN A 353 30.06 -2.75 9.31
C GLN A 353 29.62 -4.15 8.86
N THR A 354 28.39 -4.55 9.15
CA THR A 354 27.83 -5.84 8.73
C THR A 354 27.82 -5.98 7.22
N PHE A 355 27.46 -4.92 6.48
CA PHE A 355 27.48 -4.93 5.01
C PHE A 355 28.90 -5.16 4.49
N CYS A 356 29.87 -4.38 4.98
CA CYS A 356 31.27 -4.50 4.55
C CYS A 356 31.90 -5.83 4.98
N THR A 357 31.47 -6.42 6.10
CA THR A 357 31.87 -7.78 6.50
C THR A 357 31.24 -8.83 5.59
N ALA A 358 29.94 -8.70 5.27
CA ALA A 358 29.23 -9.63 4.40
C ALA A 358 29.76 -9.60 2.96
N TYR A 359 30.09 -8.41 2.44
CA TYR A 359 30.58 -8.21 1.08
C TYR A 359 31.79 -7.25 1.08
N PRO A 360 33.01 -7.76 1.35
CA PRO A 360 34.21 -6.92 1.49
C PRO A 360 34.59 -6.08 0.26
N ASN A 361 34.14 -6.51 -0.93
CA ASN A 361 34.41 -5.84 -2.20
C ASN A 361 33.31 -4.84 -2.62
N ALA A 362 32.23 -4.71 -1.85
CA ALA A 362 31.12 -3.82 -2.19
C ALA A 362 31.48 -2.35 -2.00
N LYS A 363 31.04 -1.50 -2.94
CA LYS A 363 31.12 -0.04 -2.85
C LYS A 363 29.95 0.49 -2.03
N VAL A 364 30.18 0.69 -0.74
CA VAL A 364 29.17 1.20 0.19
C VAL A 364 29.44 2.67 0.53
N LEU A 365 28.43 3.52 0.35
CA LEU A 365 28.46 4.90 0.83
C LEU A 365 27.76 4.97 2.19
N TYR A 366 28.52 5.29 3.23
CA TYR A 366 28.00 5.50 4.58
C TYR A 366 28.63 6.76 5.20
N PRO A 367 27.97 7.93 5.08
CA PRO A 367 28.49 9.18 5.59
C PRO A 367 28.26 9.33 7.10
N GLY A 368 29.29 9.76 7.82
CA GLY A 368 29.20 10.04 9.25
C GLY A 368 28.34 11.27 9.56
N LYS A 369 28.02 11.46 10.84
CA LYS A 369 27.24 12.62 11.30
C LYS A 369 27.92 13.95 10.93
N GLU A 370 29.24 14.02 11.06
CA GLU A 370 30.05 15.22 10.77
C GLU A 370 30.25 15.49 9.26
N ASP A 371 29.82 14.55 8.42
CA ASP A 371 29.89 14.65 6.95
C ASP A 371 28.59 15.22 6.37
N PHE A 372 27.48 15.18 7.12
CA PHE A 372 26.15 15.62 6.67
C PHE A 372 25.79 17.08 7.05
N THR A 373 26.80 17.92 7.32
CA THR A 373 26.58 19.35 7.60
C THR A 373 26.09 20.11 6.35
N PRO A 374 25.43 21.27 6.48
CA PRO A 374 24.95 22.03 5.33
C PRO A 374 25.99 22.33 4.25
N ALA A 375 27.24 22.58 4.64
CA ALA A 375 28.33 22.85 3.71
C ALA A 375 28.83 21.59 2.97
N LYS A 376 28.72 20.41 3.59
CA LYS A 376 29.27 19.15 3.05
C LYS A 376 28.23 18.28 2.36
N ARG A 377 26.94 18.37 2.73
CA ARG A 377 25.87 17.53 2.17
C ARG A 377 25.72 17.63 0.65
N ALA A 378 26.00 18.81 0.06
CA ALA A 378 25.94 18.99 -1.39
C ALA A 378 26.98 18.10 -2.11
N LYS A 379 28.15 17.91 -1.51
CA LYS A 379 29.17 16.98 -2.02
C LYS A 379 28.66 15.55 -1.95
N ILE A 380 28.07 15.13 -0.83
CA ILE A 380 27.52 13.79 -0.65
C ILE A 380 26.39 13.52 -1.66
N PHE A 381 25.48 14.46 -1.87
CA PHE A 381 24.40 14.32 -2.84
C PHE A 381 24.94 14.14 -4.27
N ASN A 382 26.01 14.85 -4.63
CA ASN A 382 26.70 14.65 -5.89
C ASN A 382 27.44 13.30 -5.96
N GLU A 383 28.06 12.85 -4.86
CA GLU A 383 28.67 11.52 -4.78
C GLU A 383 27.62 10.40 -4.93
N MET A 384 26.44 10.55 -4.32
CA MET A 384 25.30 9.65 -4.48
C MET A 384 24.83 9.60 -5.93
N LYS A 385 24.69 10.77 -6.59
CA LYS A 385 24.23 10.88 -7.98
C LYS A 385 25.24 10.27 -8.97
N ASN A 386 26.50 10.69 -8.89
CA ASN A 386 27.49 10.50 -9.95
C ASN A 386 28.25 9.16 -9.88
N ASN A 387 28.10 8.38 -8.80
CA ASN A 387 28.78 7.10 -8.65
C ASN A 387 27.80 5.92 -8.65
N ASN A 388 28.31 4.78 -9.10
CA ASN A 388 27.62 3.50 -9.08
C ASN A 388 27.90 2.79 -7.74
N TRP A 389 27.12 3.13 -6.71
CA TRP A 389 27.20 2.52 -5.39
C TRP A 389 26.44 1.19 -5.36
N ASP A 390 27.01 0.20 -4.68
CA ASP A 390 26.33 -1.08 -4.44
C ASP A 390 25.27 -0.94 -3.35
N ALA A 391 25.51 -0.06 -2.37
CA ALA A 391 24.51 0.38 -1.41
C ALA A 391 24.84 1.77 -0.85
N ILE A 392 23.79 2.52 -0.50
CA ILE A 392 23.90 3.76 0.28
C ILE A 392 23.25 3.53 1.63
N ILE A 393 23.92 3.88 2.73
CA ILE A 393 23.39 3.68 4.09
C ILE A 393 23.27 5.05 4.76
N LEU A 394 22.05 5.41 5.17
CA LEU A 394 21.75 6.69 5.83
C LEU A 394 20.94 6.48 7.11
N THR A 395 21.01 7.46 8.00
CA THR A 395 20.04 7.56 9.10
C THR A 395 18.69 8.06 8.58
N HIS A 396 17.62 7.80 9.33
CA HIS A 396 16.29 8.38 9.05
C HIS A 396 16.33 9.91 8.97
N GLU A 397 17.17 10.55 9.79
CA GLU A 397 17.35 12.00 9.81
C GLU A 397 18.06 12.49 8.54
N GLN A 398 19.14 11.83 8.14
CA GLN A 398 19.88 12.16 6.92
C GLN A 398 19.01 11.99 5.67
N PHE A 399 18.20 10.93 5.60
CA PHE A 399 17.23 10.76 4.51
C PHE A 399 16.21 11.91 4.47
N GLY A 400 15.72 12.36 5.63
CA GLY A 400 14.83 13.52 5.71
C GLY A 400 15.45 14.84 5.23
N MET A 401 16.77 14.89 5.07
CA MET A 401 17.48 16.05 4.51
C MET A 401 17.68 15.97 2.99
N ILE A 402 17.35 14.84 2.35
CA ILE A 402 17.41 14.71 0.89
C ILE A 402 16.25 15.48 0.25
N PRO A 403 16.53 16.46 -0.64
CA PRO A 403 15.49 17.14 -1.39
C PRO A 403 14.67 16.16 -2.22
N GLN A 404 13.34 16.22 -2.12
CA GLN A 404 12.43 15.40 -2.92
C GLN A 404 12.13 16.08 -4.26
N SER A 405 11.75 15.32 -5.28
CA SER A 405 11.38 15.88 -6.59
C SER A 405 10.18 16.81 -6.45
N PRO A 406 10.32 18.11 -6.79
CA PRO A 406 9.23 19.08 -6.77
C PRO A 406 8.05 18.64 -7.64
N GLU A 407 8.30 17.97 -8.77
CA GLU A 407 7.27 17.48 -9.69
C GLU A 407 6.41 16.40 -9.02
N ILE A 408 7.04 15.47 -8.29
CA ILE A 408 6.33 14.42 -7.55
C ILE A 408 5.54 15.04 -6.37
N GLN A 409 6.14 16.00 -5.66
CA GLN A 409 5.45 16.74 -4.60
C GLN A 409 4.22 17.48 -5.15
N GLN A 410 4.39 18.22 -6.25
CA GLN A 410 3.31 18.94 -6.91
C GLN A 410 2.19 18.00 -7.30
N ARG A 411 2.48 16.88 -7.98
CA ARG A 411 1.46 15.93 -8.39
C ARG A 411 0.65 15.35 -7.22
N ILE A 412 1.32 14.97 -6.13
CA ILE A 412 0.65 14.39 -4.96
C ILE A 412 -0.20 15.42 -4.23
N LEU A 413 0.33 16.63 -4.04
CA LEU A 413 -0.40 17.69 -3.36
C LEU A 413 -1.50 18.30 -4.23
N GLN A 414 -1.34 18.30 -5.55
CA GLN A 414 -2.37 18.72 -6.51
C GLN A 414 -3.52 17.73 -6.50
N ALA A 415 -3.26 16.42 -6.55
CA ALA A 415 -4.33 15.42 -6.44
C ALA A 415 -5.09 15.53 -5.11
N GLU A 416 -4.40 15.90 -4.02
CA GLU A 416 -5.04 16.20 -2.75
C GLU A 416 -5.88 17.49 -2.79
N LEU A 417 -5.38 18.55 -3.43
CA LEU A 417 -6.08 19.82 -3.62
C LEU A 417 -7.33 19.63 -4.48
N ASP A 418 -7.20 18.98 -5.65
CA ASP A 418 -8.31 18.69 -6.56
C ASP A 418 -9.44 18.01 -5.80
N SER A 419 -9.12 17.00 -4.97
CA SER A 419 -10.08 16.33 -4.09
C SER A 419 -10.72 17.28 -3.06
N VAL A 420 -9.97 18.20 -2.46
CA VAL A 420 -10.50 19.19 -1.50
C VAL A 420 -11.42 20.22 -2.18
N GLU A 421 -11.04 20.69 -3.37
CA GLU A 421 -11.81 21.67 -4.16
C GLU A 421 -13.11 21.06 -4.64
N GLU A 422 -13.03 19.86 -5.22
CA GLU A 422 -14.18 19.04 -5.53
C GLU A 422 -15.09 19.01 -4.29
N ASN A 423 -14.59 18.53 -3.14
CA ASN A 423 -15.35 18.42 -1.89
C ASN A 423 -16.10 19.70 -1.51
N LEU A 424 -15.45 20.86 -1.63
CA LEU A 424 -16.06 22.16 -1.37
C LEU A 424 -17.20 22.48 -2.34
N GLU A 425 -17.08 22.14 -3.63
CA GLU A 425 -18.13 22.37 -4.63
C GLU A 425 -19.41 21.60 -4.31
N VAL A 426 -19.33 20.30 -3.99
CA VAL A 426 -20.52 19.51 -3.66
C VAL A 426 -21.11 19.95 -2.34
N LEU A 427 -20.28 20.25 -1.34
CA LEU A 427 -20.77 20.83 -0.10
C LEU A 427 -21.59 22.08 -0.41
N ARG A 428 -21.02 23.06 -1.12
CA ARG A 428 -21.72 24.30 -1.49
C ARG A 428 -23.00 24.03 -2.30
N ALA A 429 -22.99 23.05 -3.20
CA ALA A 429 -24.16 22.64 -3.96
C ALA A 429 -25.29 22.03 -3.10
N GLN A 430 -24.97 21.44 -1.94
CA GLN A 430 -25.93 20.88 -0.99
C GLN A 430 -26.65 21.95 -0.12
N GLY A 431 -26.27 23.22 -0.19
CA GLY A 431 -27.04 24.33 0.39
C GLY A 431 -27.00 24.45 1.93
N LYS A 432 -28.11 24.86 2.56
CA LYS A 432 -28.15 25.32 3.98
C LYS A 432 -28.03 24.22 5.06
N GLU A 433 -27.90 22.94 4.70
CA GLU A 433 -27.83 21.83 5.67
C GLU A 433 -26.42 21.50 6.18
N ILE A 434 -25.42 22.26 5.75
CA ILE A 434 -24.00 22.01 6.00
C ILE A 434 -23.54 22.55 7.35
N SER A 435 -22.64 21.82 8.00
CA SER A 435 -21.84 22.34 9.11
C SER A 435 -20.86 23.39 8.61
N ARG A 436 -21.09 24.68 8.93
CA ARG A 436 -20.15 25.78 8.65
C ARG A 436 -18.73 25.51 9.16
N ALA A 437 -18.58 24.68 10.20
CA ALA A 437 -17.27 24.28 10.73
C ALA A 437 -16.53 23.34 9.78
N MET A 438 -17.24 22.39 9.14
CA MET A 438 -16.67 21.46 8.15
C MET A 438 -16.23 22.21 6.90
N GLU A 439 -17.07 23.11 6.38
CA GLU A 439 -16.72 23.98 5.25
C GLU A 439 -15.48 24.82 5.58
N LYS A 440 -15.45 25.47 6.75
CA LYS A 440 -14.29 26.26 7.20
C LYS A 440 -13.01 25.41 7.30
N GLY A 441 -13.13 24.16 7.75
CA GLY A 441 -12.02 23.21 7.83
C GLY A 441 -11.44 22.88 6.45
N LEU A 442 -12.30 22.59 5.47
CA LEU A 442 -11.91 22.31 4.09
C LEU A 442 -11.31 23.55 3.41
N VAL A 443 -11.89 24.74 3.59
CA VAL A 443 -11.30 26.00 3.07
C VAL A 443 -9.92 26.25 3.67
N LYS A 444 -9.73 26.02 4.98
CA LYS A 444 -8.40 26.14 5.60
C LYS A 444 -7.40 25.15 4.98
N ARG A 445 -7.84 23.93 4.69
CA ARG A 445 -6.98 22.91 4.05
C ARG A 445 -6.64 23.29 2.61
N GLN A 446 -7.61 23.79 1.85
CA GLN A 446 -7.42 24.31 0.48
C GLN A 446 -6.32 25.37 0.48
N LEU A 447 -6.48 26.43 1.29
CA LEU A 447 -5.49 27.51 1.40
C LEU A 447 -4.09 27.02 1.78
N ASN A 448 -4.00 26.03 2.68
CA ASN A 448 -2.72 25.44 3.07
C ASN A 448 -2.07 24.63 1.94
N LEU A 449 -2.86 23.95 1.10
CA LEU A 449 -2.37 23.19 -0.05
C LEU A 449 -1.95 24.14 -1.18
N GLU A 450 -2.77 25.15 -1.49
CA GLU A 450 -2.46 26.21 -2.46
C GLU A 450 -1.13 26.89 -2.10
N ALA A 451 -0.94 27.34 -0.85
CA ALA A 451 0.30 27.97 -0.43
C ALA A 451 1.54 27.05 -0.55
N LYS A 452 1.37 25.74 -0.31
CA LYS A 452 2.45 24.75 -0.51
C LYS A 452 2.75 24.55 -1.99
N LEU A 453 1.72 24.47 -2.83
CA LEU A 453 1.85 24.31 -4.27
C LEU A 453 2.50 25.54 -4.91
N GLU A 454 2.13 26.75 -4.52
CA GLU A 454 2.81 27.98 -4.94
C GLU A 454 4.30 27.95 -4.61
N ASN A 455 4.66 27.51 -3.40
CA ASN A 455 6.07 27.37 -3.01
C ASN A 455 6.80 26.34 -3.88
N ILE A 456 6.18 25.21 -4.19
CA ILE A 456 6.76 24.16 -5.05
C ILE A 456 6.89 24.66 -6.49
N THR A 457 5.88 25.32 -7.02
CA THR A 457 5.92 25.94 -8.36
C THR A 457 7.06 26.94 -8.45
N TYR A 458 7.21 27.82 -7.46
CA TYR A 458 8.34 28.74 -7.38
C TYR A 458 9.69 27.99 -7.35
N GLN A 459 9.79 26.88 -6.60
CA GLN A 459 11.00 26.05 -6.58
C GLN A 459 11.31 25.42 -7.94
N ILE A 460 10.29 25.03 -8.71
CA ILE A 460 10.43 24.48 -10.07
C ILE A 460 10.91 25.58 -11.03
N GLU A 461 10.27 26.75 -11.02
CA GLU A 461 10.60 27.88 -11.91
C GLU A 461 11.98 28.48 -11.65
N ASN A 462 12.40 28.50 -10.38
CA ASN A 462 13.70 29.06 -9.95
C ASN A 462 14.74 27.98 -9.71
N ARG A 463 14.49 26.75 -10.17
CA ARG A 463 15.42 25.63 -10.05
C ARG A 463 16.72 25.95 -10.78
N LYS A 464 17.84 25.82 -10.09
CA LYS A 464 19.17 25.88 -10.70
C LYS A 464 19.55 24.51 -11.25
N ASP A 465 20.26 24.47 -12.37
CA ASP A 465 20.69 23.25 -13.06
C ASP A 465 21.52 22.28 -12.19
N ASP A 466 22.18 22.78 -11.15
CA ASP A 466 23.01 22.01 -10.23
C ASP A 466 22.22 21.39 -9.04
N THR A 467 20.91 21.64 -8.94
CA THR A 467 20.11 21.19 -7.80
C THR A 467 19.82 19.69 -7.89
N VAL A 468 20.48 18.89 -7.05
CA VAL A 468 20.26 17.43 -6.96
C VAL A 468 19.09 17.11 -6.04
N ASP A 469 18.14 16.32 -6.53
CA ASP A 469 17.02 15.76 -5.75
C ASP A 469 17.04 14.22 -5.74
N PHE A 470 16.13 13.62 -4.97
CA PHE A 470 15.99 12.17 -4.84
C PHE A 470 15.81 11.46 -6.20
N ARG A 471 15.06 12.05 -7.13
CA ARG A 471 14.83 11.49 -8.47
C ARG A 471 16.14 11.43 -9.25
N LEU A 472 16.90 12.53 -9.28
CA LEU A 472 18.17 12.65 -9.98
C LEU A 472 19.28 11.81 -9.36
N MET A 473 19.22 11.49 -8.06
CA MET A 473 20.17 10.58 -7.41
C MET A 473 20.12 9.16 -8.00
N GLY A 474 19.01 8.78 -8.63
CA GLY A 474 18.86 7.47 -9.27
C GLY A 474 18.63 6.32 -8.30
N ILE A 475 18.21 6.62 -7.07
CA ILE A 475 17.77 5.61 -6.10
C ILE A 475 16.50 4.95 -6.63
N ASP A 476 16.43 3.63 -6.58
CA ASP A 476 15.32 2.85 -7.14
C ASP A 476 14.84 1.71 -6.22
N HIS A 477 15.40 1.58 -5.02
CA HIS A 477 14.85 0.73 -3.96
C HIS A 477 15.22 1.25 -2.57
N LEU A 478 14.26 1.23 -1.64
CA LEU A 478 14.49 1.61 -0.25
C LEU A 478 14.40 0.39 0.68
N TYR A 479 15.39 0.22 1.55
CA TYR A 479 15.28 -0.65 2.73
C TYR A 479 15.07 0.23 3.94
N VAL A 480 13.98 -0.01 4.68
CA VAL A 480 13.59 0.82 5.81
C VAL A 480 13.62 -0.02 7.08
N ASP A 481 14.74 0.05 7.80
CA ASP A 481 14.84 -0.52 9.15
C ASP A 481 13.99 0.31 10.12
N GLU A 482 13.37 -0.35 11.09
CA GLU A 482 12.40 0.26 11.99
C GLU A 482 11.31 1.07 11.26
N SER A 483 10.73 0.46 10.22
CA SER A 483 9.72 1.06 9.35
C SER A 483 8.48 1.60 10.09
N HIS A 484 8.18 1.08 11.30
CA HIS A 484 7.12 1.60 12.17
C HIS A 484 7.28 3.11 12.48
N ARG A 485 8.48 3.69 12.32
CA ARG A 485 8.72 5.14 12.48
C ARG A 485 8.10 6.00 11.36
N PHE A 486 7.64 5.40 10.27
CA PHE A 486 7.06 6.07 9.11
C PHE A 486 5.56 5.82 8.95
N LYS A 487 4.92 5.13 9.91
CA LYS A 487 3.50 4.76 9.83
C LYS A 487 2.50 5.91 10.02
N ASN A 488 2.95 7.07 10.52
CA ASN A 488 2.08 8.24 10.72
C ASN A 488 1.98 9.10 9.45
N LEU A 489 1.44 8.54 8.37
CA LEU A 489 1.16 9.21 7.11
C LEU A 489 -0.23 9.87 7.16
N THR A 490 -0.42 10.98 6.45
CA THR A 490 -1.72 11.65 6.42
C THR A 490 -2.79 10.78 5.76
N PHE A 491 -3.98 10.79 6.35
CA PHE A 491 -5.20 10.16 5.84
C PHE A 491 -6.40 11.02 6.21
N THR A 492 -7.50 10.80 5.51
CA THR A 492 -8.77 11.49 5.74
C THR A 492 -9.79 10.51 6.26
N THR A 493 -10.63 10.96 7.19
CA THR A 493 -11.73 10.16 7.72
C THR A 493 -12.88 11.05 8.17
N ARG A 494 -14.11 10.56 7.99
CA ARG A 494 -15.33 11.13 8.59
C ARG A 494 -15.55 10.66 10.03
N HIS A 495 -14.79 9.67 10.49
CA HIS A 495 -14.94 9.05 11.80
C HIS A 495 -14.08 9.74 12.88
N ASP A 496 -14.32 11.03 13.11
CA ASP A 496 -13.56 11.87 14.06
C ASP A 496 -13.65 11.42 15.55
N ARG A 497 -14.66 10.60 15.88
CA ARG A 497 -14.93 10.09 17.24
C ARG A 497 -14.46 8.66 17.46
N VAL A 498 -13.93 8.00 16.43
CA VAL A 498 -13.42 6.64 16.58
C VAL A 498 -12.03 6.69 17.24
N ALA A 499 -11.92 6.00 18.37
CA ALA A 499 -10.69 5.93 19.11
C ALA A 499 -9.65 5.07 18.37
N GLY A 500 -8.38 5.41 18.53
CA GLY A 500 -7.28 4.61 18.01
C GLY A 500 -6.97 4.81 16.52
N LEU A 501 -7.50 5.83 15.86
CA LEU A 501 -7.17 6.13 14.45
C LEU A 501 -5.79 6.79 14.25
N GLY A 502 -5.17 7.31 15.31
CA GLY A 502 -3.93 8.08 15.21
C GLY A 502 -4.16 9.54 14.81
N ASN A 503 -3.11 10.23 14.35
CA ASN A 503 -3.19 11.63 13.92
C ASN A 503 -3.40 11.72 12.39
N ALA A 504 -4.57 12.19 11.96
CA ALA A 504 -4.91 12.36 10.55
C ALA A 504 -4.01 13.35 9.78
N GLU A 505 -3.42 14.34 10.46
CA GLU A 505 -2.46 15.26 9.84
C GLU A 505 -1.16 14.56 9.42
N GLY A 506 -0.88 13.38 9.99
CA GLY A 506 0.34 12.63 9.74
C GLY A 506 1.60 13.34 10.25
N SER A 507 2.73 13.00 9.66
CA SER A 507 4.04 13.57 9.98
C SER A 507 4.81 13.91 8.71
N GLN A 508 5.62 14.97 8.77
CA GLN A 508 6.47 15.37 7.64
C GLN A 508 7.43 14.24 7.23
N ARG A 509 7.88 13.44 8.20
CA ARG A 509 8.74 12.27 7.95
C ARG A 509 8.05 11.22 7.09
N ALA A 510 6.80 10.89 7.40
CA ALA A 510 5.99 9.95 6.62
C ALA A 510 5.68 10.51 5.21
N LEU A 511 5.34 11.79 5.12
CA LEU A 511 5.11 12.44 3.82
C LEU A 511 6.38 12.41 2.94
N ASN A 512 7.56 12.66 3.52
CA ASN A 512 8.83 12.56 2.80
C ASN A 512 9.09 11.14 2.26
N MET A 513 8.76 10.10 3.04
CA MET A 513 8.82 8.72 2.58
C MET A 513 7.86 8.47 1.42
N LEU A 514 6.63 9.00 1.49
CA LEU A 514 5.65 8.86 0.40
C LEU A 514 6.19 9.47 -0.90
N PHE A 515 6.81 10.64 -0.86
CA PHE A 515 7.41 11.27 -2.04
C PHE A 515 8.52 10.42 -2.66
N ALA A 516 9.41 9.86 -1.84
CA ALA A 516 10.47 8.99 -2.33
C ALA A 516 9.91 7.71 -2.96
N LEU A 517 8.95 7.05 -2.30
CA LEU A 517 8.31 5.84 -2.82
C LEU A 517 7.55 6.12 -4.11
N ARG A 518 6.77 7.20 -4.17
CA ARG A 518 6.06 7.59 -5.40
C ARG A 518 7.02 7.94 -6.53
N THR A 519 8.21 8.48 -6.23
CA THR A 519 9.26 8.69 -7.25
C THR A 519 9.75 7.37 -7.83
N ILE A 520 9.93 6.34 -7.00
CA ILE A 520 10.35 5.00 -7.44
C ILE A 520 9.23 4.33 -8.24
N GLN A 521 8.02 4.31 -7.70
CA GLN A 521 6.83 3.68 -8.31
C GLN A 521 6.45 4.32 -9.65
N ASP A 522 6.57 5.65 -9.76
CA ASP A 522 6.37 6.37 -11.02
C ASP A 522 7.37 5.95 -12.10
N ARG A 523 8.64 5.78 -11.72
CA ARG A 523 9.69 5.35 -12.65
C ARG A 523 9.50 3.91 -13.11
N THR A 524 9.07 3.03 -12.20
CA THR A 524 8.92 1.60 -12.50
C THR A 524 7.56 1.23 -13.08
N GLY A 525 6.55 2.09 -12.90
CA GLY A 525 5.15 1.82 -13.26
C GLY A 525 4.50 0.72 -12.41
N LYS A 526 5.10 0.37 -11.26
CA LYS A 526 4.69 -0.77 -10.44
C LYS A 526 4.47 -0.35 -8.99
N ASP A 527 3.65 -1.12 -8.28
CA ASP A 527 3.61 -1.13 -6.83
C ASP A 527 4.99 -1.51 -6.24
N LEU A 528 5.15 -1.35 -4.93
CA LEU A 528 6.36 -1.63 -4.15
C LEU A 528 7.49 -0.63 -4.42
N GLY A 529 8.73 -1.08 -4.58
CA GLY A 529 9.92 -0.21 -4.63
C GLY A 529 10.57 0.06 -3.26
N ALA A 530 10.07 -0.60 -2.21
CA ALA A 530 10.71 -0.63 -0.91
C ALA A 530 10.45 -1.92 -0.14
N THR A 531 11.39 -2.24 0.74
CA THR A 531 11.32 -3.33 1.71
C THR A 531 11.26 -2.70 3.10
N PHE A 532 10.14 -2.87 3.78
CA PHE A 532 9.93 -2.39 5.15
C PHE A 532 10.29 -3.50 6.13
N LEU A 533 11.16 -3.19 7.09
CA LEU A 533 11.61 -4.15 8.10
C LEU A 533 11.28 -3.59 9.48
N SER A 534 10.52 -4.35 10.27
CA SER A 534 10.30 -4.06 11.68
C SER A 534 9.85 -5.32 12.40
N GLY A 535 10.10 -5.40 13.71
CA GLY A 535 9.50 -6.46 14.55
C GLY A 535 8.12 -6.07 15.10
N THR A 536 7.62 -4.88 14.76
CA THR A 536 6.33 -4.34 15.22
C THR A 536 5.62 -3.62 14.07
N THR A 537 5.45 -4.33 12.94
CA THR A 537 4.87 -3.77 11.71
C THR A 537 3.52 -3.07 11.95
N ILE A 538 2.69 -3.64 12.81
CA ILE A 538 1.44 -3.06 13.27
C ILE A 538 1.53 -2.95 14.80
N SER A 539 1.27 -1.77 15.35
CA SER A 539 1.32 -1.58 16.81
C SER A 539 -0.07 -1.45 17.42
N ASN A 540 -0.83 -0.40 17.07
CA ASN A 540 -1.98 0.02 17.87
C ASN A 540 -3.22 0.47 17.07
N SER A 541 -3.14 0.51 15.74
CA SER A 541 -4.19 1.12 14.91
C SER A 541 -4.39 0.40 13.58
N LEU A 542 -5.64 0.11 13.23
CA LEU A 542 -6.02 -0.39 11.90
C LEU A 542 -5.65 0.59 10.78
N THR A 543 -5.55 1.89 11.08
CA THR A 543 -5.06 2.88 10.12
C THR A 543 -3.66 2.55 9.62
N GLU A 544 -2.81 1.95 10.46
CA GLU A 544 -1.43 1.60 10.08
C GLU A 544 -1.42 0.57 8.94
N LEU A 545 -2.38 -0.36 8.90
CA LEU A 545 -2.55 -1.31 7.81
C LEU A 545 -2.89 -0.61 6.49
N TYR A 546 -3.91 0.26 6.50
CA TYR A 546 -4.26 1.05 5.32
C TYR A 546 -3.06 1.88 4.81
N LEU A 547 -2.30 2.47 5.73
CA LEU A 547 -1.15 3.30 5.36
C LEU A 547 0.00 2.48 4.77
N LEU A 548 0.18 1.22 5.17
CA LEU A 548 1.11 0.29 4.50
C LEU A 548 0.69 0.02 3.07
N PHE A 549 -0.60 -0.23 2.81
CA PHE A 549 -1.11 -0.34 1.44
C PHE A 549 -0.94 0.97 0.66
N LYS A 550 -1.22 2.12 1.28
CA LYS A 550 -1.02 3.43 0.66
C LYS A 550 0.44 3.66 0.26
N TYR A 551 1.40 3.21 1.06
CA TYR A 551 2.82 3.27 0.70
C TYR A 551 3.17 2.29 -0.41
N LEU A 552 2.87 1.01 -0.21
CA LEU A 552 3.48 -0.09 -0.94
C LEU A 552 2.64 -0.59 -2.10
N ARG A 553 1.31 -0.40 -2.09
CA ARG A 553 0.40 -0.93 -3.11
C ARG A 553 -0.68 0.06 -3.58
N PRO A 554 -0.32 1.27 -4.02
CA PRO A 554 -1.28 2.26 -4.51
C PRO A 554 -2.11 1.78 -5.70
N ASN A 555 -1.52 1.08 -6.67
CA ASN A 555 -2.22 0.66 -7.88
C ASN A 555 -3.24 -0.44 -7.56
N GLU A 556 -2.91 -1.33 -6.62
CA GLU A 556 -3.86 -2.32 -6.12
C GLU A 556 -5.05 -1.69 -5.39
N LEU A 557 -4.81 -0.68 -4.55
CA LEU A 557 -5.87 0.08 -3.90
C LEU A 557 -6.79 0.75 -4.93
N GLU A 558 -6.21 1.38 -5.95
CA GLU A 558 -6.96 2.00 -7.04
C GLU A 558 -7.80 0.97 -7.83
N ARG A 559 -7.22 -0.20 -8.17
CA ARG A 559 -7.95 -1.30 -8.83
C ARG A 559 -9.16 -1.76 -8.04
N GLN A 560 -9.03 -1.81 -6.71
CA GLN A 560 -10.11 -2.21 -5.80
C GLN A 560 -11.12 -1.08 -5.53
N GLY A 561 -10.90 0.12 -6.08
CA GLY A 561 -11.73 1.30 -5.82
C GLY A 561 -11.56 1.89 -4.42
N ILE A 562 -10.42 1.67 -3.77
CA ILE A 562 -10.13 2.07 -2.39
C ILE A 562 -9.22 3.30 -2.39
N ASN A 563 -9.81 4.49 -2.36
CA ASN A 563 -9.07 5.76 -2.42
C ASN A 563 -8.89 6.45 -1.05
N THR A 564 -9.63 6.00 -0.03
CA THR A 564 -9.63 6.62 1.30
C THR A 564 -9.57 5.57 2.39
N PHE A 565 -9.20 6.01 3.61
CA PHE A 565 -9.26 5.14 4.78
C PHE A 565 -10.69 4.68 5.06
N ASP A 566 -11.68 5.56 4.91
CA ASP A 566 -13.10 5.22 5.13
C ASP A 566 -13.59 4.15 4.14
N ALA A 567 -13.16 4.22 2.87
CA ALA A 567 -13.46 3.19 1.88
C ALA A 567 -12.82 1.84 2.24
N TRP A 568 -11.57 1.86 2.72
CA TRP A 568 -10.87 0.67 3.19
C TRP A 568 -11.54 0.08 4.44
N ALA A 569 -11.86 0.91 5.43
CA ALA A 569 -12.48 0.51 6.68
C ALA A 569 -13.90 -0.02 6.46
N ALA A 570 -14.64 0.48 5.48
CA ALA A 570 -15.96 -0.03 5.14
C ALA A 570 -15.95 -1.49 4.66
N ILE A 571 -14.82 -1.96 4.12
CA ILE A 571 -14.67 -3.31 3.56
C ILE A 571 -13.99 -4.25 4.56
N PHE A 572 -12.95 -3.78 5.24
CA PHE A 572 -12.05 -4.63 6.03
C PHE A 572 -12.20 -4.46 7.55
N ALA A 573 -13.06 -3.56 8.02
CA ALA A 573 -13.23 -3.31 9.45
C ALA A 573 -14.71 -3.25 9.85
N LYS A 574 -15.00 -3.63 11.09
CA LYS A 574 -16.31 -3.43 11.70
C LYS A 574 -16.24 -2.36 12.77
N LYS A 575 -17.20 -1.44 12.74
CA LYS A 575 -17.33 -0.43 13.79
C LYS A 575 -18.06 -1.03 14.99
N SER A 576 -17.41 -1.07 16.14
CA SER A 576 -18.01 -1.48 17.41
C SER A 576 -18.13 -0.31 18.36
N ILE A 577 -19.11 -0.39 19.26
CA ILE A 577 -19.32 0.56 20.35
C ILE A 577 -18.99 -0.16 21.66
N ASP A 578 -18.07 0.39 22.44
CA ASP A 578 -17.73 -0.07 23.78
C ASP A 578 -18.03 1.05 24.81
N TYR A 579 -18.48 0.68 26.00
CA TYR A 579 -18.71 1.62 27.11
C TYR A 579 -17.54 1.55 28.09
N GLU A 580 -16.88 2.67 28.34
CA GLU A 580 -15.72 2.77 29.23
C GLU A 580 -15.94 3.89 30.27
N PHE A 581 -15.34 3.77 31.45
CA PHE A 581 -15.33 4.86 32.42
C PHE A 581 -14.33 5.95 31.99
N SER A 582 -14.76 7.21 32.04
CA SER A 582 -13.89 8.37 31.86
C SER A 582 -12.96 8.56 33.07
N VAL A 583 -11.99 9.46 32.93
CA VAL A 583 -11.12 9.91 34.04
C VAL A 583 -11.95 10.57 35.16
N THR A 584 -13.17 11.02 34.86
CA THR A 584 -14.14 11.59 35.81
C THR A 584 -15.16 10.57 36.34
N ASN A 585 -14.95 9.26 36.11
CA ASN A 585 -15.86 8.17 36.48
C ASN A 585 -17.26 8.23 35.83
N GLU A 586 -17.38 8.92 34.69
CA GLU A 586 -18.61 8.91 33.89
C GLU A 586 -18.53 7.79 32.83
N ILE A 587 -19.65 7.10 32.56
CA ILE A 587 -19.69 6.12 31.47
C ILE A 587 -19.68 6.88 30.14
N VAL A 588 -18.64 6.66 29.33
CA VAL A 588 -18.47 7.25 28.01
C VAL A 588 -18.51 6.17 26.95
N GLN A 589 -19.33 6.40 25.94
CA GLN A 589 -19.39 5.57 24.75
C GLN A 589 -18.16 5.85 23.88
N LYS A 590 -17.39 4.82 23.53
CA LYS A 590 -16.28 4.89 22.58
C LYS A 590 -16.54 4.01 21.38
N GLU A 591 -16.31 4.57 20.21
CA GLU A 591 -16.37 3.85 18.95
C GLU A 591 -14.97 3.36 18.57
N ARG A 592 -14.87 2.13 18.07
CA ARG A 592 -13.61 1.51 17.62
C ARG A 592 -13.85 0.78 16.30
N PHE A 593 -12.84 0.76 15.43
CA PHE A 593 -12.80 -0.21 14.34
C PHE A 593 -12.14 -1.50 14.86
N ARG A 594 -12.68 -2.65 14.47
CA ARG A 594 -12.16 -3.98 14.75
C ARG A 594 -11.90 -4.74 13.47
#